data_AF-A0A399QXW6-F1
#
_entry.id   AF-A0A399QXW6-F1
#
_cell.length_a   1.000
_cell.length_b   1.000
_cell.length_c   1.000
_cell.angle_alpha   90.00
_cell.angle_beta   90.00
_cell.angle_gamma   90.00
#
_symmetry.space_group_name_H-M   'P 1'
#
loop_
_entity.id
_entity.type
_entity.pdbx_description
1 polymer ?
#
loop_
_entity_poly.entity_id
_entity_poly.type
_entity_poly.pdbx_seq_one_letter_code
_entity_poly.pdbx_strand_id
1 'polypeptide(L)'
;MEWARRVRRAASSILRGRRKPPPGPQTAEKAVVSNWHAKLSDEQRQYVVDHAVDPIRPDIGQAGAPRPRHACLDARPRISVVLGTLNRRKLLEKCIATVRRELEGLDGEIIVVDGGSNDRTIPWLTKQEDVITILQYNRYKSGNTSMRRRSWGGFMNMGFRAASADYILMISDDCLLMPGAIRNGIAQIEAAKQAGIPVGACAFYFRDWPKQKRYYVQRTIGGNLMLNHGIYTREALEAAQYANEDDYVFYKSDTDLSLKIWDSGYAIIDAPQSICEHYVGIEEELRAGNTALMSYDRSQMKQYWPDLVTDEGVAKMGKIYLDQPPGDEADKTWGRLYRQEERAAKKTKS
;
A
#
# COMPACT_ATOMS: atom_id res chain seq x y z
N MET A 1 -27.22 -6.16 6.12
CA MET A 1 -28.11 -5.00 5.90
C MET A 1 -27.62 -3.72 6.60
N GLU A 2 -27.14 -3.77 7.85
CA GLU A 2 -26.63 -2.58 8.57
C GLU A 2 -25.30 -2.04 7.99
N TRP A 3 -24.38 -2.92 7.61
CA TRP A 3 -23.13 -2.54 6.94
C TRP A 3 -23.38 -1.76 5.63
N ALA A 4 -24.34 -2.21 4.81
CA ALA A 4 -24.70 -1.55 3.55
C ALA A 4 -25.32 -0.16 3.80
N ARG A 5 -26.07 0.03 4.90
CA ARG A 5 -26.54 1.36 5.31
C ARG A 5 -25.39 2.26 5.77
N ARG A 6 -24.39 1.72 6.50
CA ARG A 6 -23.17 2.44 6.90
C ARG A 6 -22.38 2.92 5.69
N VAL A 7 -22.16 2.02 4.72
CA VAL A 7 -21.44 2.32 3.47
C VAL A 7 -22.25 3.28 2.59
N ARG A 8 -23.56 3.08 2.42
CA ARG A 8 -24.41 4.02 1.66
C ARG A 8 -24.48 5.40 2.30
N ARG A 9 -24.47 5.54 3.63
CA ARG A 9 -24.39 6.84 4.31
C ARG A 9 -23.04 7.52 4.08
N ALA A 10 -21.94 6.77 4.17
CA ALA A 10 -20.61 7.28 3.83
C ALA A 10 -20.52 7.69 2.35
N ALA A 11 -21.04 6.86 1.44
CA ALA A 11 -21.13 7.16 0.01
C ALA A 11 -22.05 8.35 -0.31
N SER A 12 -23.12 8.53 0.46
CA SER A 12 -24.03 9.69 0.32
C SER A 12 -23.36 11.00 0.75
N SER A 13 -22.36 10.97 1.64
CA SER A 13 -21.54 12.16 1.92
C SER A 13 -20.52 12.46 0.81
N ILE A 14 -20.11 11.47 0.02
CA ILE A 14 -19.31 11.68 -1.20
C ILE A 14 -20.13 12.42 -2.26
N LEU A 15 -21.38 11.99 -2.47
CA LEU A 15 -22.22 12.48 -3.57
C LEU A 15 -22.74 13.91 -3.37
N ARG A 16 -22.67 14.47 -2.16
CA ARG A 16 -23.18 15.83 -1.86
C ARG A 16 -22.14 16.94 -1.95
N GLY A 17 -20.88 16.61 -2.17
CA GLY A 17 -19.83 17.58 -2.40
C GLY A 17 -18.87 17.05 -3.42
N ARG A 18 -19.13 17.31 -4.72
CA ARG A 18 -18.07 17.26 -5.73
C ARG A 18 -17.00 18.24 -5.27
N ARG A 19 -15.99 17.74 -4.56
CA ARG A 19 -14.74 18.48 -4.39
C ARG A 19 -14.11 18.55 -5.77
N LYS A 20 -13.39 19.64 -6.02
CA LYS A 20 -12.67 19.84 -7.30
C LYS A 20 -11.90 18.56 -7.63
N PRO A 21 -11.75 18.18 -8.91
CA PRO A 21 -10.91 17.04 -9.27
C PRO A 21 -9.59 17.14 -8.51
N PRO A 22 -9.03 16.01 -8.04
CA PRO A 22 -7.75 16.00 -7.34
C PRO A 22 -6.78 16.81 -8.21
N PRO A 23 -5.95 17.68 -7.62
CA PRO A 23 -5.02 18.47 -8.41
C PRO A 23 -4.27 17.50 -9.33
N GLY A 24 -4.24 17.79 -10.63
CA GLY A 24 -3.44 17.01 -11.56
C GLY A 24 -2.00 16.93 -11.03
N PRO A 25 -1.20 15.93 -11.46
CA PRO A 25 0.22 15.91 -11.12
C PRO A 25 0.74 17.31 -11.41
N GLN A 26 1.36 17.95 -10.42
CA GLN A 26 1.93 19.27 -10.67
C GLN A 26 2.88 19.08 -11.85
N THR A 27 2.52 19.63 -13.01
CA THR A 27 3.52 19.98 -14.01
C THR A 27 4.49 20.79 -13.21
N ALA A 28 5.68 20.26 -12.98
CA ALA A 28 6.69 20.90 -12.16
C ALA A 28 7.10 22.20 -12.86
N GLU A 29 6.28 23.25 -12.79
CA GLU A 29 6.76 24.61 -12.71
C GLU A 29 7.58 24.62 -11.44
N LYS A 30 8.87 24.25 -11.60
CA LYS A 30 9.90 24.11 -10.57
C LYS A 30 9.37 24.57 -9.24
N ALA A 31 8.64 23.70 -8.53
CA ALA A 31 8.15 24.03 -7.22
C ALA A 31 9.40 24.46 -6.50
N VAL A 32 9.50 25.75 -6.17
CA VAL A 32 10.70 26.36 -5.59
C VAL A 32 11.07 25.42 -4.47
N VAL A 33 12.12 24.62 -4.69
CA VAL A 33 12.37 23.41 -3.89
C VAL A 33 12.34 23.91 -2.49
N SER A 34 11.25 23.59 -1.78
CA SER A 34 11.04 24.21 -0.49
C SER A 34 12.26 23.82 0.33
N ASN A 35 12.82 24.75 1.10
CA ASN A 35 14.17 24.63 1.67
C ASN A 35 14.29 23.49 2.72
N TRP A 36 13.38 22.52 2.73
CA TRP A 36 13.36 21.32 3.56
C TRP A 36 14.41 20.30 3.10
N HIS A 37 14.67 20.13 1.80
CA HIS A 37 15.68 19.17 1.32
C HIS A 37 17.09 19.52 1.84
N ALA A 38 17.38 20.83 1.93
CA ALA A 38 18.60 21.34 2.55
C ALA A 38 18.65 21.14 4.08
N LYS A 39 17.49 20.98 4.74
CA LYS A 39 17.37 20.73 6.20
C LYS A 39 17.48 19.24 6.56
N LEU A 40 17.47 18.34 5.58
CA LEU A 40 17.64 16.91 5.84
C LEU A 40 19.09 16.57 6.15
N SER A 41 19.31 15.74 7.17
CA SER A 41 20.60 15.06 7.35
C SER A 41 20.89 14.11 6.17
N ASP A 42 22.15 13.71 5.98
CA ASP A 42 22.50 12.70 4.98
C ASP A 42 21.77 11.37 5.23
N GLU A 43 21.56 11.02 6.51
CA GLU A 43 20.74 9.87 6.88
C GLU A 43 19.27 10.05 6.47
N GLN A 44 18.72 11.25 6.48
CA GLN A 44 17.33 11.48 6.07
C GLN A 44 17.16 11.53 4.56
N ARG A 45 18.14 12.09 3.83
CA ARG A 45 18.14 12.17 2.36
C ARG A 45 18.02 10.80 1.71
N GLN A 46 18.52 9.76 2.36
CA GLN A 46 18.38 8.41 1.84
C GLN A 46 16.95 7.93 1.68
N TYR A 47 15.98 8.54 2.35
CA TYR A 47 14.59 8.12 2.23
C TYR A 47 13.81 8.91 1.19
N VAL A 48 14.34 10.06 0.76
CA VAL A 48 13.69 10.99 -0.16
C VAL A 48 14.03 10.63 -1.60
N VAL A 49 13.05 10.79 -2.48
CA VAL A 49 13.25 10.63 -3.92
C VAL A 49 14.17 11.74 -4.40
N ASP A 50 15.25 11.35 -5.06
CA ASP A 50 16.05 12.33 -5.77
C ASP A 50 15.34 12.73 -7.06
N HIS A 51 14.74 13.91 -7.06
CA HIS A 51 14.07 14.47 -8.24
C HIS A 51 15.04 14.96 -9.31
N ALA A 52 16.34 15.11 -9.01
CA ALA A 52 17.36 15.50 -9.99
C ALA A 52 17.80 14.30 -10.86
N VAL A 53 17.70 13.09 -10.32
CA VAL A 53 17.83 11.87 -11.11
C VAL A 53 16.46 11.52 -11.62
N ASP A 54 16.07 12.14 -12.74
CA ASP A 54 14.78 11.93 -13.39
C ASP A 54 14.49 10.44 -13.44
N PRO A 55 13.47 9.96 -12.70
CA PRO A 55 13.21 8.54 -12.66
C PRO A 55 12.59 8.16 -13.99
N ILE A 56 13.38 7.82 -15.02
CA ILE A 56 12.97 7.48 -16.41
C ILE A 56 11.45 7.36 -16.47
N ARG A 57 10.78 8.48 -16.69
CA ARG A 57 9.33 8.50 -16.74
C ARG A 57 9.00 8.23 -18.19
N PRO A 58 8.26 7.17 -18.54
CA PRO A 58 7.63 7.16 -19.84
C PRO A 58 6.85 8.48 -19.96
N ASP A 59 7.05 9.21 -21.06
CA ASP A 59 6.38 10.48 -21.31
C ASP A 59 4.87 10.27 -21.21
N ILE A 60 4.29 10.64 -20.06
CA ILE A 60 2.85 10.50 -19.78
C ILE A 60 2.01 11.50 -20.57
N GLY A 61 2.63 12.57 -21.11
CA GLY A 61 1.99 13.43 -22.11
C GLY A 61 1.81 12.74 -23.46
N GLN A 62 2.63 11.71 -23.74
CA GLN A 62 2.50 10.80 -24.87
C GLN A 62 1.91 9.43 -24.51
N ALA A 63 1.63 9.17 -23.22
CA ALA A 63 0.82 8.03 -22.84
C ALA A 63 -0.59 8.29 -23.38
N GLY A 64 -0.84 7.79 -24.61
CA GLY A 64 -2.17 7.84 -25.21
C GLY A 64 -3.21 7.25 -24.26
N ALA A 65 -4.49 7.48 -24.58
CA ALA A 65 -5.60 6.88 -23.84
C ALA A 65 -5.30 5.41 -23.51
N PRO A 66 -5.66 4.91 -22.31
CA PRO A 66 -5.38 3.54 -21.89
C PRO A 66 -5.67 2.60 -23.04
N ARG A 67 -4.62 1.92 -23.53
CA ARG A 67 -4.79 1.09 -24.73
C ARG A 67 -5.91 0.09 -24.46
N PRO A 68 -6.91 -0.04 -25.34
CA PRO A 68 -7.94 -1.04 -25.16
C PRO A 68 -7.24 -2.39 -25.01
N ARG A 69 -7.63 -3.11 -23.96
CA ARG A 69 -6.97 -4.36 -23.57
C ARG A 69 -7.03 -5.35 -24.73
N HIS A 70 -5.91 -6.03 -25.00
CA HIS A 70 -5.88 -7.10 -25.99
C HIS A 70 -6.90 -8.19 -25.63
N ALA A 71 -7.75 -8.56 -26.58
CA ALA A 71 -8.83 -9.54 -26.40
C ALA A 71 -8.32 -10.98 -26.20
N CYS A 72 -7.07 -11.31 -26.57
CA CYS A 72 -6.54 -12.67 -26.51
C CYS A 72 -6.23 -13.20 -25.09
N LEU A 73 -6.62 -12.48 -24.04
CA LEU A 73 -6.42 -12.86 -22.63
C LEU A 73 -7.75 -13.21 -21.94
N ASP A 74 -8.70 -13.84 -22.65
CA ASP A 74 -10.04 -14.16 -22.12
C ASP A 74 -10.04 -15.10 -20.89
N ALA A 75 -8.90 -15.71 -20.54
CA ALA A 75 -8.66 -16.34 -19.24
C ALA A 75 -7.79 -15.41 -18.37
N ARG A 76 -8.38 -14.33 -17.84
CA ARG A 76 -7.69 -13.47 -16.88
C ARG A 76 -7.74 -14.10 -15.49
N PRO A 77 -6.66 -13.98 -14.70
CA PRO A 77 -6.72 -14.34 -13.30
C PRO A 77 -7.81 -13.51 -12.62
N ARG A 78 -8.46 -14.11 -11.64
CA ARG A 78 -9.49 -13.44 -10.86
C ARG A 78 -8.91 -12.38 -9.94
N ILE A 79 -7.65 -12.53 -9.53
CA ILE A 79 -6.95 -11.59 -8.66
C ILE A 79 -5.45 -11.50 -8.97
N SER A 80 -4.90 -10.30 -8.88
CA SER A 80 -3.45 -10.05 -8.89
C SER A 80 -3.00 -9.69 -7.49
N VAL A 81 -2.02 -10.39 -6.95
CA VAL A 81 -1.41 -10.07 -5.64
C VAL A 81 -0.13 -9.29 -5.88
N VAL A 82 -0.09 -8.04 -5.43
CA VAL A 82 1.03 -7.12 -5.66
C VAL A 82 1.78 -6.88 -4.34
N LEU A 83 3.07 -7.18 -4.36
CA LEU A 83 4.00 -7.07 -3.24
C LEU A 83 5.18 -6.17 -3.63
N GLY A 84 5.63 -5.32 -2.71
CA GLY A 84 6.89 -4.60 -2.84
C GLY A 84 7.92 -5.12 -1.83
N THR A 85 9.18 -5.30 -2.23
CA THR A 85 10.22 -5.83 -1.33
C THR A 85 11.59 -5.17 -1.54
N LEU A 86 12.37 -5.08 -0.46
CA LEU A 86 13.78 -4.69 -0.49
C LEU A 86 14.52 -5.30 0.72
N ASN A 87 15.43 -6.24 0.46
CA ASN A 87 16.28 -6.89 1.47
C ASN A 87 15.50 -7.58 2.61
N ARG A 88 14.39 -8.23 2.27
CA ARG A 88 13.45 -8.84 3.23
C ARG A 88 13.12 -10.30 2.92
N ARG A 89 14.05 -11.03 2.32
CA ARG A 89 13.81 -12.40 1.81
C ARG A 89 13.03 -13.30 2.77
N LYS A 90 13.44 -13.34 4.04
CA LYS A 90 12.85 -14.24 5.06
C LYS A 90 11.37 -13.93 5.35
N LEU A 91 10.98 -12.66 5.26
CA LEU A 91 9.60 -12.23 5.44
C LEU A 91 8.79 -12.50 4.17
N LEU A 92 9.36 -12.13 3.02
CA LEU A 92 8.75 -12.35 1.71
C LEU A 92 8.44 -13.84 1.43
N GLU A 93 9.37 -14.76 1.76
CA GLU A 93 9.15 -16.21 1.64
C GLU A 93 7.91 -16.67 2.41
N LYS A 94 7.69 -16.12 3.61
CA LYS A 94 6.56 -16.46 4.48
C LYS A 94 5.26 -15.84 3.97
N CYS A 95 5.32 -14.59 3.51
CA CYS A 95 4.20 -13.90 2.89
C CYS A 95 3.69 -14.67 1.66
N ILE A 96 4.59 -14.95 0.70
CA ILE A 96 4.28 -15.68 -0.53
C ILE A 96 3.71 -17.08 -0.24
N ALA A 97 4.20 -17.77 0.80
CA ALA A 97 3.62 -19.06 1.20
C ALA A 97 2.13 -18.96 1.58
N THR A 98 1.73 -17.89 2.29
CA THR A 98 0.31 -17.67 2.61
C THR A 98 -0.50 -17.21 1.41
N VAL A 99 0.10 -16.41 0.51
CA VAL A 99 -0.53 -16.03 -0.76
C VAL A 99 -0.84 -17.25 -1.60
N ARG A 100 0.13 -18.16 -1.80
CA ARG A 100 -0.06 -19.41 -2.54
C ARG A 100 -1.21 -20.24 -1.98
N ARG A 101 -1.25 -20.42 -0.66
CA ARG A 101 -2.34 -21.13 0.03
C ARG A 101 -3.70 -20.47 -0.24
N GLU A 102 -3.80 -19.14 -0.17
CA GLU A 102 -5.05 -18.43 -0.46
C GLU A 102 -5.48 -18.51 -1.93
N LEU A 103 -4.52 -18.69 -2.85
CA LEU A 103 -4.76 -18.88 -4.28
C LEU A 103 -5.06 -20.33 -4.67
N GLU A 104 -4.94 -21.31 -3.76
CA GLU A 104 -5.30 -22.71 -4.06
C GLU A 104 -6.77 -22.79 -4.54
N GLY A 105 -6.98 -23.22 -5.78
CA GLY A 105 -8.31 -23.29 -6.41
C GLY A 105 -8.91 -21.92 -6.76
N LEU A 106 -8.10 -20.87 -6.87
CA LEU A 106 -8.47 -19.55 -7.33
C LEU A 106 -7.46 -19.11 -8.40
N ASP A 107 -7.93 -18.79 -9.60
CA ASP A 107 -7.05 -18.28 -10.63
C ASP A 107 -6.48 -16.92 -10.22
N GLY A 108 -5.16 -16.83 -10.09
CA GLY A 108 -4.49 -15.70 -9.49
C GLY A 108 -3.03 -15.61 -9.91
N GLU A 109 -2.52 -14.39 -9.97
CA GLU A 109 -1.11 -14.12 -10.26
C GLU A 109 -0.43 -13.42 -9.09
N ILE A 110 0.86 -13.64 -8.93
CA ILE A 110 1.69 -13.01 -7.90
C ILE A 110 2.70 -12.11 -8.59
N ILE A 111 2.70 -10.82 -8.24
CA ILE A 111 3.59 -9.80 -8.77
C ILE A 111 4.44 -9.25 -7.64
N VAL A 112 5.76 -9.39 -7.76
CA VAL A 112 6.72 -8.85 -6.79
C VAL A 112 7.55 -7.77 -7.47
N VAL A 113 7.48 -6.55 -6.94
CA VAL A 113 8.37 -5.45 -7.31
C VAL A 113 9.56 -5.47 -6.34
N ASP A 114 10.75 -5.84 -6.82
CA ASP A 114 11.99 -5.86 -6.04
C ASP A 114 12.81 -4.59 -6.24
N GLY A 115 13.20 -3.96 -5.12
CA GLY A 115 13.88 -2.67 -5.08
C GLY A 115 15.38 -2.70 -5.41
N GLY A 116 15.91 -3.81 -5.91
CA GLY A 116 17.35 -4.05 -6.07
C GLY A 116 17.97 -4.72 -4.84
N SER A 117 17.33 -5.77 -4.35
CA SER A 117 17.77 -6.49 -3.14
C SER A 117 19.14 -7.16 -3.30
N ASN A 118 19.95 -7.15 -2.25
CA ASN A 118 21.29 -7.75 -2.19
C ASN A 118 21.43 -8.85 -1.12
N ASP A 119 20.34 -9.24 -0.45
CA ASP A 119 20.27 -10.27 0.58
C ASP A 119 19.94 -11.68 0.04
N ARG A 120 20.20 -11.90 -1.26
CA ARG A 120 19.79 -13.09 -2.04
C ARG A 120 18.28 -13.21 -2.29
N THR A 121 17.50 -12.12 -2.16
CA THR A 121 16.09 -12.10 -2.61
C THR A 121 15.99 -12.30 -4.12
N ILE A 122 16.76 -11.56 -4.94
CA ILE A 122 16.68 -11.67 -6.41
C ILE A 122 16.94 -13.10 -6.91
N PRO A 123 18.06 -13.79 -6.55
CA PRO A 123 18.28 -15.17 -6.98
C PRO A 123 17.24 -16.18 -6.47
N TRP A 124 16.51 -15.83 -5.41
CA TRP A 124 15.41 -16.65 -4.92
C TRP A 124 14.14 -16.42 -5.74
N LEU A 125 13.79 -15.16 -6.04
CA LEU A 125 12.67 -14.77 -6.89
C LEU A 125 12.80 -15.35 -8.30
N THR A 126 13.99 -15.35 -8.89
CA THR A 126 14.23 -15.94 -10.23
C THR A 126 13.97 -17.44 -10.31
N LYS A 127 13.81 -18.12 -9.17
CA LYS A 127 13.49 -19.56 -9.09
C LYS A 127 12.00 -19.83 -8.82
N GLN A 128 11.18 -18.78 -8.69
CA GLN A 128 9.74 -18.91 -8.44
C GLN A 128 9.01 -18.80 -9.78
N GLU A 129 8.57 -19.94 -10.33
CA GLU A 129 7.92 -20.00 -11.66
C GLU A 129 6.53 -19.36 -11.68
N ASP A 130 5.89 -19.27 -10.51
CA ASP A 130 4.55 -18.71 -10.28
C ASP A 130 4.57 -17.23 -9.87
N VAL A 131 5.74 -16.58 -9.88
CA VAL A 131 5.90 -15.18 -9.47
C VAL A 131 6.45 -14.33 -10.60
N ILE A 132 5.68 -13.32 -11.01
CA ILE A 132 6.13 -12.28 -11.92
C ILE A 132 6.99 -11.30 -11.13
N THR A 133 8.28 -11.24 -11.44
CA THR A 133 9.22 -10.35 -10.75
C THR A 133 9.52 -9.11 -11.61
N ILE A 134 9.25 -7.93 -11.06
CA ILE A 134 9.66 -6.64 -11.62
C ILE A 134 10.87 -6.16 -10.84
N LEU A 135 12.05 -6.19 -11.47
CA LEU A 135 13.28 -5.70 -10.86
C LEU A 135 13.45 -4.21 -11.16
N GLN A 136 13.29 -3.37 -10.15
CA GLN A 136 13.52 -1.94 -10.23
C GLN A 136 14.50 -1.52 -9.13
N TYR A 137 15.77 -1.35 -9.49
CA TYR A 137 16.75 -0.75 -8.57
C TYR A 137 16.24 0.60 -8.11
N ASN A 138 15.93 0.71 -6.81
CA ASN A 138 15.33 1.90 -6.23
C ASN A 138 16.29 2.65 -5.29
N ARG A 139 17.52 2.16 -5.15
CA ARG A 139 18.60 2.75 -4.36
C ARG A 139 19.84 2.98 -5.22
N TYR A 140 20.54 4.08 -5.00
CA TYR A 140 21.86 4.33 -5.58
C TYR A 140 22.70 5.21 -4.64
N LYS A 141 24.01 5.38 -4.89
CA LYS A 141 24.87 6.24 -4.08
C LYS A 141 25.19 7.56 -4.79
N SER A 142 25.10 8.66 -4.06
CA SER A 142 25.63 9.98 -4.43
C SER A 142 26.61 10.42 -3.35
N GLY A 143 27.91 10.32 -3.63
CA GLY A 143 28.95 10.43 -2.60
C GLY A 143 28.80 9.37 -1.50
N ASN A 144 28.76 9.82 -0.24
CA ASN A 144 28.55 8.95 0.93
C ASN A 144 27.07 8.71 1.26
N THR A 145 26.15 9.34 0.52
CA THR A 145 24.72 9.30 0.80
C THR A 145 24.04 8.31 -0.14
N SER A 146 23.30 7.36 0.44
CA SER A 146 22.36 6.53 -0.34
C SER A 146 21.18 7.41 -0.75
N MET A 147 20.66 7.27 -1.96
CA MET A 147 19.57 8.05 -2.54
C MET A 147 18.47 7.13 -3.07
N ARG A 148 17.22 7.62 -3.13
CA ARG A 148 16.05 6.88 -3.64
C ARG A 148 15.66 7.35 -5.04
N ARG A 149 15.23 6.44 -5.93
CA ARG A 149 14.79 6.79 -7.30
C ARG A 149 13.28 6.98 -7.44
N ARG A 150 12.47 6.23 -6.70
CA ARG A 150 11.00 6.20 -6.78
C ARG A 150 10.41 6.24 -5.39
N SER A 151 9.32 6.99 -5.25
CA SER A 151 8.47 6.98 -4.06
C SER A 151 7.82 5.61 -3.87
N TRP A 152 7.14 5.42 -2.74
CA TRP A 152 6.28 4.26 -2.56
C TRP A 152 5.21 4.19 -3.67
N GLY A 153 4.58 5.31 -4.01
CA GLY A 153 3.55 5.38 -5.05
C GLY A 153 4.07 4.92 -6.41
N GLY A 154 5.23 5.45 -6.84
CA GLY A 154 5.86 5.03 -8.09
C GLY A 154 6.29 3.56 -8.07
N PHE A 155 6.69 3.05 -6.91
CA PHE A 155 7.06 1.65 -6.75
C PHE A 155 5.86 0.71 -6.88
N MET A 156 4.76 1.00 -6.19
CA MET A 156 3.55 0.18 -6.21
C MET A 156 2.78 0.30 -7.52
N ASN A 157 2.80 1.48 -8.17
CA ASN A 157 2.12 1.67 -9.45
C ASN A 157 2.71 0.79 -10.56
N MET A 158 3.99 0.43 -10.53
CA MET A 158 4.54 -0.57 -11.45
C MET A 158 3.80 -1.91 -11.31
N GLY A 159 3.59 -2.37 -10.07
CA GLY A 159 2.84 -3.60 -9.79
C GLY A 159 1.36 -3.47 -10.16
N PHE A 160 0.70 -2.37 -9.80
CA PHE A 160 -0.71 -2.14 -10.13
C PHE A 160 -0.97 -2.05 -11.64
N ARG A 161 -0.03 -1.49 -12.41
CA ARG A 161 -0.13 -1.40 -13.87
C ARG A 161 0.23 -2.70 -14.57
N ALA A 162 1.13 -3.50 -13.99
CA ALA A 162 1.48 -4.83 -14.49
C ALA A 162 0.40 -5.89 -14.20
N ALA A 163 -0.37 -5.70 -13.12
CA ALA A 163 -1.51 -6.55 -12.80
C ALA A 163 -2.46 -6.68 -13.99
N SER A 164 -2.94 -7.89 -14.25
CA SER A 164 -3.87 -8.21 -15.33
C SER A 164 -5.32 -8.36 -14.84
N ALA A 165 -5.54 -8.76 -13.58
CA ALA A 165 -6.85 -9.01 -13.00
C ALA A 165 -7.65 -7.72 -12.70
N ASP A 166 -8.96 -7.84 -12.53
CA ASP A 166 -9.81 -6.69 -12.13
C ASP A 166 -9.82 -6.47 -10.61
N TYR A 167 -9.43 -7.48 -9.83
CA TYR A 167 -9.15 -7.38 -8.40
C TYR A 167 -7.65 -7.38 -8.14
N ILE A 168 -7.17 -6.41 -7.38
CA ILE A 168 -5.74 -6.23 -7.12
C ILE A 168 -5.54 -6.19 -5.61
N LEU A 169 -5.01 -7.27 -5.04
CA LEU A 169 -4.64 -7.33 -3.63
C LEU A 169 -3.28 -6.65 -3.44
N MET A 170 -3.24 -5.64 -2.57
CA MET A 170 -2.00 -5.05 -2.09
C MET A 170 -1.81 -5.44 -0.62
N ILE A 171 -0.67 -6.06 -0.33
CA ILE A 171 -0.19 -6.33 1.04
C ILE A 171 1.32 -6.06 1.10
N SER A 172 1.86 -5.86 2.30
CA SER A 172 3.31 -5.76 2.51
C SER A 172 3.97 -7.14 2.44
N ASP A 173 5.27 -7.17 2.14
CA ASP A 173 6.08 -8.41 2.08
C ASP A 173 6.31 -9.08 3.45
N ASP A 174 5.83 -8.43 4.51
CA ASP A 174 5.87 -8.84 5.91
C ASP A 174 4.46 -9.11 6.46
N CYS A 175 3.49 -9.34 5.57
CA CYS A 175 2.15 -9.81 5.93
C CYS A 175 2.00 -11.35 5.87
N LEU A 176 1.12 -11.92 6.70
CA LEU A 176 0.58 -13.27 6.54
C LEU A 176 -0.92 -13.18 6.31
N LEU A 177 -1.42 -13.71 5.20
CA LEU A 177 -2.86 -13.83 5.00
C LEU A 177 -3.41 -14.94 5.90
N MET A 178 -4.53 -14.68 6.58
CA MET A 178 -5.26 -15.70 7.32
C MET A 178 -6.17 -16.52 6.38
N PRO A 179 -6.54 -17.76 6.74
CA PRO A 179 -7.36 -18.61 5.88
C PRO A 179 -8.64 -17.94 5.37
N GLY A 180 -8.81 -17.92 4.05
CA GLY A 180 -9.98 -17.39 3.36
C GLY A 180 -9.96 -15.87 3.15
N ALA A 181 -8.91 -15.17 3.57
CA ALA A 181 -8.83 -13.71 3.47
C ALA A 181 -9.11 -13.17 2.06
N ILE A 182 -8.54 -13.79 1.03
CA ILE A 182 -8.74 -13.34 -0.36
C ILE A 182 -10.19 -13.56 -0.81
N ARG A 183 -10.69 -14.79 -0.63
CA ARG A 183 -12.03 -15.20 -1.08
C ARG A 183 -13.12 -14.39 -0.39
N ASN A 184 -12.99 -14.16 0.91
CA ASN A 184 -13.92 -13.36 1.70
C ASN A 184 -13.92 -11.89 1.25
N GLY A 185 -12.75 -11.35 0.88
CA GLY A 185 -12.61 -9.98 0.41
C GLY A 185 -13.31 -9.77 -0.94
N ILE A 186 -13.09 -10.70 -1.88
CA ILE A 186 -13.78 -10.72 -3.16
C ILE A 186 -15.30 -10.85 -2.94
N ALA A 187 -15.74 -11.81 -2.13
CA ALA A 187 -17.16 -12.03 -1.86
C ALA A 187 -17.84 -10.77 -1.26
N GLN A 188 -17.14 -10.05 -0.37
CA GLN A 188 -17.63 -8.81 0.22
C GLN A 188 -17.77 -7.68 -0.82
N ILE A 189 -16.81 -7.56 -1.76
CA ILE A 189 -16.90 -6.61 -2.87
C ILE A 189 -18.09 -6.95 -3.77
N GLU A 190 -18.25 -8.21 -4.16
CA GLU A 190 -19.35 -8.65 -5.04
C GLU A 190 -20.72 -8.42 -4.40
N ALA A 191 -20.88 -8.78 -3.12
CA ALA A 191 -22.11 -8.55 -2.38
C ALA A 191 -22.46 -7.05 -2.28
N ALA A 192 -21.46 -6.19 -2.17
CA ALA A 192 -21.64 -4.74 -2.16
C ALA A 192 -22.07 -4.18 -3.52
N LYS A 193 -21.43 -4.66 -4.60
CA LYS A 193 -21.80 -4.31 -5.97
C LYS A 193 -23.23 -4.75 -6.29
N GLN A 194 -23.63 -5.96 -5.89
CA GLN A 194 -25.01 -6.45 -6.01
C GLN A 194 -26.01 -5.58 -5.21
N ALA A 195 -25.57 -4.98 -4.11
CA ALA A 195 -26.36 -4.01 -3.36
C ALA A 195 -26.30 -2.57 -3.95
N GLY A 196 -25.78 -2.37 -5.16
CA GLY A 196 -25.71 -1.07 -5.83
C GLY A 196 -24.70 -0.09 -5.23
N ILE A 197 -23.68 -0.59 -4.53
CA ILE A 197 -22.61 0.25 -3.98
C ILE A 197 -21.44 0.27 -4.99
N PRO A 198 -20.98 1.45 -5.44
CA PRO A 198 -19.78 1.55 -6.27
C PRO A 198 -18.54 1.31 -5.40
N VAL A 199 -18.10 0.06 -5.29
CA VAL A 199 -16.95 -0.30 -4.44
C VAL A 199 -15.64 -0.15 -5.19
N GLY A 200 -14.73 0.64 -4.62
CA GLY A 200 -13.38 0.84 -5.15
C GLY A 200 -12.31 0.06 -4.40
N ALA A 201 -12.55 -0.27 -3.14
CA ALA A 201 -11.61 -1.07 -2.37
C ALA A 201 -12.26 -1.78 -1.18
N CYS A 202 -11.62 -2.86 -0.72
CA CYS A 202 -11.98 -3.64 0.45
C CYS A 202 -10.77 -3.79 1.37
N ALA A 203 -10.79 -3.09 2.50
CA ALA A 203 -9.76 -3.12 3.52
C ALA A 203 -9.83 -4.42 4.34
N PHE A 204 -8.67 -5.05 4.50
CA PHE A 204 -8.49 -6.22 5.35
C PHE A 204 -8.16 -5.77 6.76
N TYR A 205 -8.68 -6.51 7.74
CA TYR A 205 -8.35 -6.31 9.14
C TYR A 205 -6.95 -6.82 9.41
N PHE A 206 -6.12 -6.03 10.07
CA PHE A 206 -4.76 -6.42 10.40
C PHE A 206 -4.37 -6.04 11.81
N ARG A 207 -3.29 -6.64 12.32
CA ARG A 207 -2.64 -6.21 13.56
C ARG A 207 -1.14 -6.18 13.33
N ASP A 208 -0.48 -5.21 13.97
CA ASP A 208 0.97 -5.14 14.04
C ASP A 208 1.48 -6.12 15.09
N TRP A 209 1.82 -7.34 14.70
CA TRP A 209 2.41 -8.33 15.60
C TRP A 209 3.88 -7.98 15.87
N PRO A 210 4.37 -8.10 17.12
CA PRO A 210 3.67 -8.60 18.32
C PRO A 210 2.97 -7.52 19.17
N LYS A 211 3.02 -6.25 18.74
CA LYS A 211 2.62 -5.07 19.53
C LYS A 211 1.11 -4.98 19.76
N GLN A 212 0.33 -5.15 18.71
CA GLN A 212 -1.12 -5.01 18.74
C GLN A 212 -1.76 -6.36 19.05
N LYS A 213 -2.74 -6.34 19.96
CA LYS A 213 -3.45 -7.56 20.39
C LYS A 213 -4.79 -7.77 19.68
N ARG A 214 -5.25 -6.77 18.92
CA ARG A 214 -6.56 -6.79 18.25
C ARG A 214 -6.38 -6.42 16.79
N TYR A 215 -7.13 -7.08 15.91
CA TYR A 215 -7.21 -6.70 14.51
C TYR A 215 -8.00 -5.41 14.34
N TYR A 216 -7.62 -4.60 13.35
CA TYR A 216 -8.29 -3.35 13.05
C TYR A 216 -8.17 -2.98 11.57
N VAL A 217 -9.08 -2.13 11.12
CA VAL A 217 -8.92 -1.31 9.93
C VAL A 217 -8.79 0.17 10.33
N GLN A 218 -8.32 1.01 9.44
CA GLN A 218 -8.02 2.41 9.74
C GLN A 218 -9.00 3.37 9.07
N ARG A 219 -9.31 4.44 9.80
CA ARG A 219 -9.92 5.64 9.23
C ARG A 219 -8.84 6.66 8.92
N THR A 220 -8.80 7.09 7.68
CA THR A 220 -7.99 8.22 7.25
C THR A 220 -8.57 9.52 7.78
N ILE A 221 -7.85 10.60 7.52
CA ILE A 221 -8.26 11.95 7.81
C ILE A 221 -9.63 12.28 7.16
N GLY A 222 -10.48 12.99 7.90
CA GLY A 222 -11.89 13.16 7.53
C GLY A 222 -12.80 11.99 7.92
N GLY A 223 -12.25 10.87 8.41
CA GLY A 223 -13.01 9.75 8.97
C GLY A 223 -13.44 8.67 7.98
N ASN A 224 -13.04 8.79 6.71
CA ASN A 224 -13.28 7.77 5.71
C ASN A 224 -12.40 6.54 5.96
N LEU A 225 -12.88 5.36 5.55
CA LEU A 225 -12.08 4.13 5.64
C LEU A 225 -10.92 4.22 4.65
N MET A 226 -9.75 3.69 5.01
CA MET A 226 -8.61 3.58 4.08
C MET A 226 -8.20 2.13 3.88
N LEU A 227 -7.51 1.87 2.77
CA LEU A 227 -6.91 0.57 2.49
C LEU A 227 -5.41 0.65 2.76
N ASN A 228 -4.97 -0.01 3.84
CA ASN A 228 -3.56 -0.24 4.11
C ASN A 228 -3.13 -1.61 3.54
N HIS A 229 -3.92 -2.64 3.84
CA HIS A 229 -3.85 -3.96 3.21
C HIS A 229 -5.25 -4.34 2.70
N GLY A 230 -5.33 -4.98 1.54
CA GLY A 230 -6.60 -5.46 1.00
C GLY A 230 -6.72 -5.32 -0.52
N ILE A 231 -7.94 -5.42 -1.02
CA ILE A 231 -8.23 -5.52 -2.45
C ILE A 231 -8.71 -4.18 -2.99
N TYR A 232 -8.02 -3.65 -3.99
CA TYR A 232 -8.53 -2.60 -4.86
C TYR A 232 -9.31 -3.19 -6.03
N THR A 233 -10.31 -2.46 -6.52
CA THR A 233 -10.84 -2.68 -7.87
C THR A 233 -10.00 -1.88 -8.86
N ARG A 234 -9.74 -2.47 -10.02
CA ARG A 234 -9.01 -1.79 -11.08
C ARG A 234 -9.65 -0.49 -11.51
N GLU A 235 -10.96 -0.52 -11.69
CA GLU A 235 -11.77 0.64 -12.10
C GLU A 235 -11.52 1.84 -11.18
N ALA A 236 -11.47 1.61 -9.86
CA ALA A 236 -11.19 2.68 -8.91
C ALA A 236 -9.73 3.12 -8.89
N LEU A 237 -8.75 2.23 -9.13
CA LEU A 237 -7.35 2.63 -9.29
C LEU A 237 -7.16 3.50 -10.54
N GLU A 238 -7.80 3.14 -11.65
CA GLU A 238 -7.76 3.91 -12.90
C GLU A 238 -8.47 5.27 -12.73
N ALA A 239 -9.64 5.30 -12.12
CA ALA A 239 -10.37 6.54 -11.81
C ALA A 239 -9.57 7.47 -10.87
N ALA A 240 -8.93 6.89 -9.86
CA ALA A 240 -8.04 7.62 -8.96
C ALA A 240 -6.67 7.97 -9.61
N GLN A 241 -6.43 7.59 -10.86
CA GLN A 241 -5.14 7.78 -11.54
C GLN A 241 -3.94 7.20 -10.75
N TYR A 242 -4.16 6.08 -10.07
CA TYR A 242 -3.19 5.37 -9.25
C TYR A 242 -2.59 6.22 -8.10
N ALA A 243 -1.62 5.66 -7.37
CA ALA A 243 -0.98 6.35 -6.25
C ALA A 243 -0.21 7.58 -6.75
N ASN A 244 -0.20 8.67 -5.97
CA ASN A 244 0.64 9.81 -6.27
C ASN A 244 2.13 9.41 -6.16
N GLU A 245 2.83 9.47 -7.29
CA GLU A 245 4.23 9.05 -7.42
C GLU A 245 5.24 10.15 -7.09
N ASP A 246 4.77 11.41 -7.03
CA ASP A 246 5.62 12.59 -7.20
C ASP A 246 5.79 13.38 -5.92
N ASP A 247 4.71 13.51 -5.16
CA ASP A 247 4.70 14.45 -4.06
C ASP A 247 5.03 13.79 -2.72
N TYR A 248 4.75 12.49 -2.59
CA TYR A 248 4.99 11.73 -1.36
C TYR A 248 6.32 10.99 -1.41
N VAL A 249 7.01 10.96 -0.28
CA VAL A 249 8.26 10.22 -0.13
C VAL A 249 8.01 8.75 0.18
N PHE A 250 7.23 8.46 1.23
CA PHE A 250 6.94 7.09 1.63
C PHE A 250 5.63 6.96 2.40
N TYR A 251 5.42 7.85 3.37
CA TYR A 251 4.22 7.83 4.20
C TYR A 251 3.08 8.54 3.48
N LYS A 252 1.84 8.22 3.87
CA LYS A 252 0.62 8.88 3.40
C LYS A 252 0.27 8.70 1.93
N SER A 253 1.09 8.02 1.12
CA SER A 253 0.73 7.71 -0.27
C SER A 253 -0.45 6.73 -0.37
N ASP A 254 -0.56 5.76 0.54
CA ASP A 254 -1.72 4.85 0.69
C ASP A 254 -2.99 5.60 1.16
N THR A 255 -2.78 6.57 2.04
CA THR A 255 -3.79 7.48 2.60
C THR A 255 -4.36 8.38 1.51
N ASP A 256 -3.48 8.99 0.72
CA ASP A 256 -3.81 9.82 -0.45
C ASP A 256 -4.56 9.00 -1.50
N LEU A 257 -4.04 7.83 -1.90
CA LEU A 257 -4.73 6.95 -2.84
C LEU A 257 -6.13 6.58 -2.36
N SER A 258 -6.29 6.27 -1.07
CA SER A 258 -7.61 5.99 -0.48
C SER A 258 -8.54 7.19 -0.61
N LEU A 259 -8.06 8.41 -0.34
CA LEU A 259 -8.86 9.63 -0.49
C LEU A 259 -9.21 9.92 -1.95
N LYS A 260 -8.28 9.71 -2.90
CA LYS A 260 -8.55 9.83 -4.35
C LYS A 260 -9.63 8.85 -4.81
N ILE A 261 -9.65 7.63 -4.27
CA ILE A 261 -10.71 6.63 -4.54
C ILE A 261 -12.07 7.14 -4.04
N TRP A 262 -12.12 7.66 -2.81
CA TRP A 262 -13.35 8.28 -2.27
C TRP A 262 -13.80 9.46 -3.14
N ASP A 263 -12.89 10.36 -3.52
CA ASP A 263 -13.17 11.54 -4.33
C ASP A 263 -13.64 11.19 -5.75
N SER A 264 -13.15 10.07 -6.29
CA SER A 264 -13.56 9.50 -7.59
C SER A 264 -14.94 8.84 -7.56
N GLY A 265 -15.65 8.87 -6.43
CA GLY A 265 -17.02 8.35 -6.31
C GLY A 265 -17.13 6.89 -5.87
N TYR A 266 -16.01 6.25 -5.47
CA TYR A 266 -16.00 4.86 -5.03
C TYR A 266 -15.89 4.75 -3.51
N ALA A 267 -16.65 3.83 -2.93
CA ALA A 267 -16.57 3.52 -1.51
C ALA A 267 -15.41 2.55 -1.21
N ILE A 268 -14.72 2.78 -0.10
CA ILE A 268 -13.86 1.79 0.55
C ILE A 268 -14.67 1.10 1.66
N ILE A 269 -14.77 -0.21 1.60
CA ILE A 269 -15.47 -1.05 2.58
C ILE A 269 -14.49 -1.92 3.35
N ASP A 270 -14.93 -2.54 4.44
CA ASP A 270 -14.16 -3.51 5.22
C ASP A 270 -14.75 -4.91 5.08
N ALA A 271 -13.91 -5.94 5.23
CA ALA A 271 -14.31 -7.35 5.29
C ALA A 271 -13.82 -7.98 6.60
N PRO A 272 -14.67 -8.12 7.63
CA PRO A 272 -14.29 -8.69 8.93
C PRO A 272 -13.68 -10.10 8.88
N GLN A 273 -14.00 -10.88 7.84
CA GLN A 273 -13.45 -12.22 7.62
C GLN A 273 -12.18 -12.22 6.73
N SER A 274 -11.73 -11.05 6.29
CA SER A 274 -10.48 -10.87 5.55
C SER A 274 -9.42 -10.29 6.46
N ILE A 275 -8.54 -11.16 6.94
CA ILE A 275 -7.59 -10.85 8.00
C ILE A 275 -6.17 -11.11 7.52
N CYS A 276 -5.24 -10.23 7.90
CA CYS A 276 -3.81 -10.49 7.79
C CYS A 276 -3.05 -10.13 9.06
N GLU A 277 -1.97 -10.84 9.32
CA GLU A 277 -0.98 -10.47 10.33
C GLU A 277 0.06 -9.56 9.67
N HIS A 278 0.58 -8.55 10.37
CA HIS A 278 1.63 -7.65 9.87
C HIS A 278 2.81 -7.67 10.85
N TYR A 279 3.99 -8.06 10.38
CA TYR A 279 5.18 -8.17 11.22
C TYR A 279 5.81 -6.80 11.44
N VAL A 280 6.07 -6.45 12.70
CA VAL A 280 6.84 -5.25 13.04
C VAL A 280 8.13 -5.67 13.73
N GLY A 281 9.22 -5.62 12.96
CA GLY A 281 10.57 -5.89 13.46
C GLY A 281 11.13 -4.77 14.34
N ILE A 282 12.17 -5.09 15.12
CA ILE A 282 12.74 -4.16 16.11
C ILE A 282 13.46 -2.98 15.45
N GLU A 283 14.23 -3.23 14.39
CA GLU A 283 14.92 -2.15 13.67
C GLU A 283 13.94 -1.23 12.93
N GLU A 284 12.86 -1.79 12.41
CA GLU A 284 11.83 -1.04 11.68
C GLU A 284 11.08 -0.10 12.62
N GLU A 285 10.82 -0.53 13.85
CA GLU A 285 10.29 0.34 14.89
C GLU A 285 11.20 1.55 15.16
N LEU A 286 12.51 1.33 15.24
CA LEU A 286 13.47 2.41 15.45
C LEU A 286 13.51 3.37 14.24
N ARG A 287 13.38 2.84 13.02
CA ARG A 287 13.32 3.65 11.77
C ARG A 287 12.01 4.42 11.59
N ALA A 288 10.88 3.91 12.10
CA ALA A 288 9.58 4.60 12.06
C ALA A 288 9.58 5.94 12.84
N GLY A 289 10.61 6.17 13.67
CA GLY A 289 10.86 7.43 14.37
C GLY A 289 11.39 8.56 13.49
N ASN A 290 11.54 8.39 12.16
CA ASN A 290 12.10 9.42 11.28
C ASN A 290 11.11 10.58 11.03
N THR A 291 11.01 11.49 12.00
CA THR A 291 10.01 12.57 12.09
C THR A 291 10.05 13.54 10.92
N ALA A 292 11.19 13.76 10.27
CA ALA A 292 11.32 14.72 9.17
C ALA A 292 10.54 14.30 7.91
N LEU A 293 10.65 13.03 7.51
CA LEU A 293 9.93 12.51 6.33
C LEU A 293 8.43 12.49 6.56
N MET A 294 8.02 11.99 7.73
CA MET A 294 6.63 12.01 8.17
C MET A 294 6.08 13.44 8.20
N SER A 295 6.88 14.42 8.62
CA SER A 295 6.47 15.84 8.63
C SER A 295 6.32 16.42 7.22
N TYR A 296 7.20 16.03 6.30
CA TYR A 296 7.10 16.39 4.89
C TYR A 296 5.85 15.77 4.24
N ASP A 297 5.65 14.46 4.34
CA ASP A 297 4.48 13.80 3.76
C ASP A 297 3.17 14.34 4.37
N ARG A 298 3.19 14.77 5.64
CA ARG A 298 2.08 15.49 6.27
C ARG A 298 1.87 16.89 5.67
N SER A 299 2.92 17.62 5.29
CA SER A 299 2.77 18.92 4.64
C SER A 299 2.16 18.77 3.24
N GLN A 300 2.55 17.74 2.50
CA GLN A 300 1.94 17.38 1.21
C GLN A 300 0.47 17.03 1.38
N MET A 301 0.11 16.20 2.36
CA MET A 301 -1.29 15.95 2.73
C MET A 301 -2.08 17.24 2.99
N LYS A 302 -1.49 18.23 3.67
CA LYS A 302 -2.16 19.53 3.92
C LYS A 302 -2.37 20.33 2.64
N GLN A 303 -1.49 20.21 1.67
CA GLN A 303 -1.60 20.88 0.38
C GLN A 303 -2.69 20.24 -0.51
N TYR A 304 -2.73 18.90 -0.57
CA TYR A 304 -3.69 18.15 -1.39
C TYR A 304 -5.08 18.07 -0.77
N TRP A 305 -5.16 18.00 0.57
CA TRP A 305 -6.41 17.79 1.31
C TRP A 305 -6.63 18.85 2.41
N PRO A 306 -6.56 20.15 2.09
CA PRO A 306 -6.61 21.24 3.09
C PRO A 306 -7.89 21.20 3.95
N ASP A 307 -9.02 20.84 3.35
CA ASP A 307 -10.31 20.77 4.04
C ASP A 307 -10.42 19.58 5.01
N LEU A 308 -9.54 18.59 4.90
CA LEU A 308 -9.53 17.41 5.76
C LEU A 308 -8.54 17.54 6.90
N VAL A 309 -7.48 18.35 6.76
CA VAL A 309 -6.43 18.53 7.78
C VAL A 309 -6.79 19.49 8.91
N THR A 310 -8.07 19.84 9.05
CA THR A 310 -8.60 20.60 10.19
C THR A 310 -8.60 19.75 11.47
N ASP A 311 -8.67 20.39 12.64
CA ASP A 311 -8.75 19.68 13.93
C ASP A 311 -9.93 18.70 13.97
N GLU A 312 -11.07 19.09 13.37
CA GLU A 312 -12.24 18.22 13.25
C GLU A 312 -11.96 17.00 12.34
N GLY A 313 -11.28 17.20 11.22
CA GLY A 313 -10.94 16.13 10.29
C GLY A 313 -9.90 15.17 10.87
N VAL A 314 -8.94 15.67 11.64
CA VAL A 314 -7.95 14.87 12.38
C VAL A 314 -8.63 14.09 13.52
N ALA A 315 -9.57 14.70 14.25
CA ALA A 315 -10.31 14.03 15.33
C ALA A 315 -11.15 12.83 14.84
N LYS A 316 -11.49 12.79 13.54
CA LYS A 316 -12.23 11.67 12.92
C LYS A 316 -11.33 10.48 12.51
N MET A 317 -10.00 10.65 12.55
CA MET A 317 -9.07 9.55 12.33
C MET A 317 -9.19 8.50 13.43
N GLY A 318 -8.84 7.25 13.15
CA GLY A 318 -8.85 6.22 14.17
C GLY A 318 -8.77 4.80 13.64
N LYS A 319 -8.99 3.86 14.55
CA LYS A 319 -9.03 2.42 14.26
C LYS A 319 -10.42 1.89 14.52
N ILE A 320 -10.92 1.05 13.62
CA ILE A 320 -12.13 0.24 13.85
C ILE A 320 -11.64 -1.16 14.17
N TYR A 321 -11.84 -1.58 15.42
CA TYR A 321 -11.35 -2.86 15.90
C TYR A 321 -12.36 -3.98 15.59
N LEU A 322 -11.81 -5.14 15.23
CA LEU A 322 -12.55 -6.38 15.17
C LEU A 322 -12.64 -6.99 16.57
N ASP A 323 -13.82 -7.48 16.93
CA ASP A 323 -14.02 -8.24 18.16
C ASP A 323 -13.76 -9.74 17.92
N GLN A 324 -12.55 -10.03 17.48
CA GLN A 324 -12.05 -11.38 17.24
C GLN A 324 -10.64 -11.47 17.80
N PRO A 325 -10.37 -12.40 18.74
CA PRO A 325 -9.02 -12.61 19.24
C PRO A 325 -8.13 -13.17 18.12
N PRO A 326 -6.85 -12.78 18.08
CA PRO A 326 -5.92 -13.34 17.11
C PRO A 326 -5.57 -14.80 17.43
N GLY A 327 -5.28 -15.57 16.38
CA GLY A 327 -4.70 -16.91 16.49
C GLY A 327 -3.20 -16.85 16.81
N ASP A 328 -2.53 -17.99 16.67
CA ASP A 328 -1.10 -18.17 16.98
C ASP A 328 -0.22 -18.32 15.72
N GLU A 329 -0.79 -18.15 14.52
CA GLU A 329 -0.07 -18.25 13.25
C GLU A 329 1.15 -17.31 13.18
N ALA A 330 1.01 -16.06 13.61
CA ALA A 330 2.12 -15.10 13.65
C ALA A 330 3.23 -15.56 14.61
N ASP A 331 2.86 -16.07 15.79
CA ASP A 331 3.81 -16.57 16.79
C ASP A 331 4.58 -17.80 16.29
N LYS A 332 3.88 -18.73 15.64
CA LYS A 332 4.48 -19.92 15.00
C LYS A 332 5.41 -19.52 13.86
N THR A 333 5.01 -18.54 13.05
CA THR A 333 5.69 -18.17 11.81
C THR A 333 6.91 -17.26 12.04
N TRP A 334 6.78 -16.29 12.93
CA TRP A 334 7.77 -15.24 13.16
C TRP A 334 8.43 -15.29 14.54
N GLY A 335 7.90 -16.03 15.51
CA GLY A 335 8.42 -16.03 16.89
C GLY A 335 9.92 -16.35 16.98
N ARG A 336 10.43 -17.28 16.17
CA ARG A 336 11.88 -17.57 16.11
C ARG A 336 12.67 -16.41 15.52
N LEU A 337 12.17 -15.77 14.46
CA LEU A 337 12.82 -14.63 13.79
C LEU A 337 12.88 -13.44 14.75
N TYR A 338 11.77 -13.10 15.38
CA TYR A 338 11.67 -11.99 16.32
C TYR A 338 12.62 -12.15 17.51
N ARG A 339 12.68 -13.34 18.13
CA ARG A 339 13.63 -13.62 19.22
C ARG A 339 15.10 -13.48 18.80
N GLN A 340 15.43 -13.71 17.53
CA GLN A 340 16.79 -13.48 17.02
C GLN A 340 17.09 -11.98 16.93
N GLU A 341 16.14 -11.20 16.44
CA GLU A 341 16.24 -9.73 16.42
C GLU A 341 16.40 -9.16 17.83
N GLU A 342 15.61 -9.63 18.80
CA GLU A 342 15.72 -9.19 20.21
C GLU A 342 17.12 -9.42 20.79
N ARG A 343 17.70 -10.60 20.49
CA ARG A 343 19.06 -10.93 20.95
C ARG A 343 20.12 -10.06 20.27
N ALA A 344 19.97 -9.77 18.97
CA ALA A 344 20.89 -8.92 18.23
C ALA A 344 20.83 -7.46 18.73
N ALA A 345 19.62 -6.93 18.94
CA ALA A 345 19.41 -5.58 19.45
C ALA A 345 20.03 -5.38 20.85
N LYS A 346 19.94 -6.39 21.73
CA LYS A 346 20.57 -6.36 23.06
C LYS A 346 22.10 -6.30 22.99
N LYS A 347 22.72 -7.09 22.09
CA LYS A 347 24.17 -7.11 21.90
C LYS A 347 24.74 -5.80 21.34
N THR A 348 23.92 -5.03 20.63
CA THR A 348 24.36 -3.74 20.04
C THR A 348 24.31 -2.61 21.07
N LYS A 349 23.61 -2.80 22.20
CA LYS A 349 23.48 -1.84 23.31
C LYS A 349 24.45 -2.09 24.47
N SER A 350 25.10 -3.26 24.49
CA SER A 350 26.17 -3.64 25.43
C SER A 350 27.52 -3.41 24.80
#